data_AF-A0A7C3I4V6-F1
#
_entry.id   AF-A0A7C3I4V6-F1
#
_cell.length_a   1.000
_cell.length_b   1.000
_cell.length_c   1.000
_cell.angle_alpha   90.00
_cell.angle_beta   90.00
_cell.angle_gamma   90.00
#
_symmetry.space_group_name_H-M   'P 1'
#
loop_
_entity.id
_entity.type
_entity.pdbx_description
1 polymer ?
#
loop_
_entity_poly.entity_id
_entity_poly.type
_entity_poly.pdbx_seq_one_letter_code
_entity_poly.pdbx_strand_id
1 'polypeptide(L)'
;MDVRTTMPSATRSGSRRSRRRSMSMTGSRARSTAIASCNSLRLPRKLAAAAILTAALLTAQPKSPASWTLALEAPKAAPGSVLGARLDLQLEGDWHMYSLTTPPPGPTGGPIATTIQAPPDHPVVERVEVYYPAPKRKFDPNFNLETETYAQSASFYL
;
A
#
# COMPACT_ATOMS: atom_id res chain seq x y z
N MET A 1 -46.17 36.29 -7.90
CA MET A 1 -45.90 37.28 -6.84
C MET A 1 -44.44 37.17 -6.47
N ASP A 2 -43.63 38.07 -7.01
CA ASP A 2 -42.22 38.26 -6.71
C ASP A 2 -42.04 38.84 -5.31
N VAL A 3 -41.14 38.27 -4.51
CA VAL A 3 -40.54 38.97 -3.37
C VAL A 3 -39.05 38.65 -3.32
N ARG A 4 -38.25 39.64 -3.75
CA ARG A 4 -36.82 39.77 -3.45
C ARG A 4 -36.65 40.08 -1.97
N THR A 5 -35.73 39.40 -1.28
CA THR A 5 -35.13 39.97 -0.06
C THR A 5 -33.63 39.64 0.05
N THR A 6 -32.90 40.76 0.10
CA THR A 6 -31.49 41.12 0.33
C THR A 6 -30.68 40.41 1.42
N MET A 7 -29.36 40.28 1.15
CA MET A 7 -28.26 40.16 2.13
C MET A 7 -28.00 41.49 2.88
N PRO A 8 -27.46 41.45 4.11
CA PRO A 8 -26.08 41.92 4.38
C PRO A 8 -25.39 41.06 5.49
N SER A 9 -24.11 41.10 5.87
CA SER A 9 -23.21 42.22 6.18
C SER A 9 -21.77 41.72 6.32
N ALA A 10 -20.81 42.56 5.93
CA ALA A 10 -19.37 42.41 6.18
C ALA A 10 -18.95 43.10 7.49
N THR A 11 -17.91 42.58 8.16
CA THR A 11 -17.30 43.22 9.34
C THR A 11 -15.80 43.47 9.11
N ARG A 12 -15.48 44.79 9.10
CA ARG A 12 -14.27 45.56 9.52
C ARG A 12 -13.25 44.82 10.42
N SER A 13 -12.00 45.23 10.65
CA SER A 13 -11.14 46.40 10.32
C SER A 13 -9.90 46.20 11.20
N GLY A 14 -8.69 46.49 10.70
CA GLY A 14 -7.50 46.39 11.55
C GLY A 14 -6.26 47.08 10.99
N SER A 15 -6.32 48.40 10.78
CA SER A 15 -5.13 49.23 10.53
C SER A 15 -4.58 49.79 11.84
N ARG A 16 -3.28 49.64 12.11
CA ARG A 16 -2.58 50.52 13.06
C ARG A 16 -1.16 50.82 12.58
N ARG A 17 -1.01 52.00 11.99
CA ARG A 17 0.26 52.72 11.83
C ARG A 17 0.73 53.17 13.21
N SER A 18 2.03 53.08 13.49
CA SER A 18 2.69 54.11 14.27
C SER A 18 4.06 54.41 13.66
N ARG A 19 4.28 55.70 13.44
CA ARG A 19 5.49 56.32 12.90
C ARG A 19 5.87 57.34 13.97
N ARG A 20 7.04 57.25 14.59
CA ARG A 20 7.71 58.43 15.14
C ARG A 20 9.22 58.23 15.15
N ARG A 21 9.87 59.19 14.50
CA ARG A 21 11.32 59.39 14.40
C ARG A 21 11.89 59.86 15.74
N SER A 22 13.16 59.54 15.99
CA SER A 22 14.13 60.51 16.49
C SER A 22 15.55 60.15 16.02
N MET A 23 16.28 61.18 15.59
CA MET A 23 17.74 61.23 15.34
C MET A 23 18.48 61.03 16.69
N SER A 24 19.76 60.69 16.81
CA SER A 24 20.95 61.20 16.11
C SER A 24 22.22 60.35 16.38
N MET A 25 23.18 60.51 15.44
CA MET A 25 24.64 60.65 15.63
C MET A 25 25.52 59.53 16.25
N THR A 26 26.43 59.06 15.38
CA THR A 26 27.87 58.81 15.61
C THR A 26 28.30 57.55 16.37
N GLY A 27 29.06 56.69 15.68
CA GLY A 27 29.77 55.58 16.32
C GLY A 27 30.28 54.52 15.36
N SER A 28 31.42 54.80 14.73
CA SER A 28 32.26 53.81 14.06
C SER A 28 32.61 52.66 15.00
N ARG A 29 32.39 51.41 14.58
CA ARG A 29 33.23 50.24 14.89
C ARG A 29 32.79 49.05 14.02
N ALA A 30 33.72 48.60 13.21
CA ALA A 30 33.62 47.44 12.33
C ALA A 30 33.08 46.21 13.07
N ARG A 31 32.00 45.61 12.55
CA ARG A 31 31.61 44.23 12.87
C ARG A 31 31.85 43.40 11.63
N SER A 32 32.92 42.62 11.72
CA SER A 32 33.30 41.57 10.78
C SER A 32 32.11 40.65 10.55
N THR A 33 31.48 40.73 9.37
CA THR A 33 30.55 39.69 8.90
C THR A 33 31.40 38.51 8.48
N ALA A 34 31.57 37.54 9.37
CA ALA A 34 32.05 36.22 8.99
C ALA A 34 31.03 35.63 8.02
N ILE A 35 31.35 35.70 6.73
CA ILE A 35 30.70 34.87 5.71
C ILE A 35 31.01 33.43 6.14
N ALA A 36 29.98 32.72 6.62
CA ALA A 36 30.10 31.30 6.88
C ALA A 36 30.45 30.64 5.54
N SER A 37 31.75 30.38 5.37
CA SER A 37 32.26 29.51 4.31
C SER A 37 31.53 28.19 4.45
N CYS A 38 30.60 27.92 3.52
CA CYS A 38 30.00 26.61 3.39
C CYS A 38 31.13 25.70 2.91
N ASN A 39 31.87 25.13 3.85
CA ASN A 39 32.87 24.11 3.54
C ASN A 39 32.13 23.00 2.81
N SER A 40 32.43 22.84 1.52
CA SER A 40 32.01 21.69 0.74
C SER A 40 32.32 20.44 1.55
N LEU A 41 31.29 19.77 2.07
CA LEU A 41 31.42 18.50 2.76
C LEU A 41 31.96 17.50 1.73
N ARG A 42 33.29 17.37 1.67
CA ARG A 42 33.95 16.33 0.89
C ARG A 42 33.76 15.03 1.65
N LEU A 43 32.64 14.34 1.41
CA LEU A 43 32.48 12.98 1.92
C LEU A 43 33.65 12.14 1.41
N PRO A 44 34.41 11.45 2.28
CA PRO A 44 35.44 10.54 1.83
C PRO A 44 34.80 9.45 0.97
N ARG A 45 35.43 9.10 -0.16
CA ARG A 45 34.93 8.14 -1.16
C ARG A 45 34.41 6.82 -0.55
N LYS A 46 34.99 6.38 0.58
CA LYS A 46 34.55 5.19 1.32
C LYS A 46 33.18 5.35 1.99
N LEU A 47 32.87 6.53 2.56
CA LEU A 47 31.55 6.81 3.13
C LEU A 47 30.48 6.99 2.04
N ALA A 48 30.85 7.57 0.90
CA ALA A 48 29.97 7.64 -0.26
C ALA A 48 29.65 6.24 -0.83
N ALA A 49 30.65 5.36 -0.93
CA ALA A 49 30.45 3.98 -1.38
C ALA A 49 29.59 3.17 -0.40
N ALA A 50 29.79 3.32 0.91
CA ALA A 50 28.96 2.67 1.92
C ALA A 50 27.49 3.15 1.85
N ALA A 51 27.25 4.45 1.68
CA ALA A 51 25.90 5.00 1.55
C ALA A 51 25.18 4.48 0.29
N ILE A 52 25.88 4.36 -0.84
CA ILE A 52 25.33 3.80 -2.09
C ILE A 52 25.00 2.31 -1.92
N LEU A 53 25.88 1.54 -1.27
CA LEU A 53 25.66 0.12 -1.04
C LEU A 53 24.46 -0.13 -0.11
N THR A 54 24.28 0.73 0.90
CA THR A 54 23.14 0.63 1.82
C THR A 54 21.83 1.01 1.12
N ALA A 55 21.84 2.04 0.26
CA ALA A 55 20.67 2.43 -0.51
C ALA A 55 20.21 1.35 -1.52
N ALA A 56 21.15 0.61 -2.13
CA ALA A 56 20.84 -0.46 -3.07
C ALA A 56 20.15 -1.68 -2.42
N LEU A 57 20.33 -1.90 -1.12
CA LEU A 57 19.68 -2.99 -0.39
C LEU A 57 18.20 -2.72 -0.08
N LEU A 58 17.75 -1.45 -0.08
CA LEU A 58 16.35 -1.12 0.19
C LEU A 58 15.41 -1.46 -0.97
N THR A 59 15.91 -1.55 -2.21
CA THR A 59 15.09 -1.81 -3.41
C THR A 59 14.85 -3.29 -3.70
N ALA A 60 15.41 -4.21 -2.90
CA ALA A 60 15.32 -5.66 -3.12
C ALA A 60 14.19 -6.33 -2.31
N GLN A 61 13.04 -5.65 -2.15
CA GLN A 61 11.90 -6.24 -1.46
C GLN A 61 11.24 -7.33 -2.34
N PRO A 62 10.85 -8.48 -1.78
CA PRO A 62 10.03 -9.46 -2.48
C PRO A 62 8.74 -8.78 -2.94
N LYS A 63 8.40 -8.88 -4.23
CA LYS A 63 7.12 -8.38 -4.73
C LYS A 63 6.02 -9.26 -4.16
N SER A 64 5.05 -8.66 -3.48
CA SER A 64 3.80 -9.30 -3.07
C SER A 64 2.67 -8.79 -3.95
N PRO A 65 2.53 -9.28 -5.19
CA PRO A 65 1.56 -8.73 -6.15
C PRO A 65 0.12 -9.08 -5.82
N ALA A 66 -0.11 -9.96 -4.84
CA ALA A 66 -1.42 -10.36 -4.36
C ALA A 66 -1.71 -9.71 -3.01
N SER A 67 -2.91 -9.15 -2.89
CA SER A 67 -3.47 -8.67 -1.63
C SER A 67 -4.79 -9.37 -1.36
N TRP A 68 -5.02 -9.70 -0.08
CA TRP A 68 -6.15 -10.49 0.37
C TRP A 68 -6.94 -9.74 1.43
N THR A 69 -8.26 -9.76 1.33
CA THR A 69 -9.16 -9.19 2.34
C THR A 69 -10.20 -10.22 2.74
N LEU A 70 -10.37 -10.46 4.04
CA LEU A 70 -11.41 -11.34 4.57
C LEU A 70 -12.51 -10.51 5.23
N ALA A 71 -13.76 -10.72 4.81
CA ALA A 71 -14.94 -10.13 5.40
C ALA A 71 -15.86 -11.22 5.96
N LEU A 72 -16.22 -11.14 7.23
CA LEU A 72 -17.19 -12.05 7.85
C LEU A 72 -18.60 -11.50 7.67
N GLU A 73 -19.57 -12.36 7.40
CA GLU A 73 -20.98 -11.95 7.31
C GLU A 73 -21.54 -11.52 8.68
N ALA A 74 -21.02 -12.12 9.76
CA ALA A 74 -21.37 -11.77 11.12
C ALA A 74 -20.11 -11.59 11.99
N PRO A 75 -20.10 -10.61 12.92
CA PRO A 75 -18.95 -10.37 13.80
C PRO A 75 -18.82 -11.40 14.94
N LYS A 76 -19.83 -12.26 15.12
CA LYS A 76 -19.90 -13.29 16.17
C LYS A 76 -20.60 -14.53 15.63
N ALA A 77 -20.16 -15.70 16.10
CA ALA A 77 -20.76 -16.99 15.81
C ALA A 77 -20.93 -17.76 17.12
N ALA A 78 -22.02 -18.52 17.24
CA ALA A 78 -22.20 -19.43 18.37
C ALA A 78 -21.35 -20.71 18.13
N PRO A 79 -20.93 -21.43 19.20
CA PRO A 79 -20.28 -22.72 19.03
C PRO A 79 -21.13 -23.68 18.17
N GLY A 80 -20.50 -24.34 17.20
CA GLY A 80 -21.15 -25.27 16.27
C GLY A 80 -21.97 -24.61 15.15
N SER A 81 -22.02 -23.28 15.07
CA SER A 81 -22.66 -22.59 13.94
C SER A 81 -21.73 -22.49 12.72
N VAL A 82 -22.34 -22.41 11.53
CA VAL A 82 -21.64 -22.08 10.28
C VAL A 82 -21.56 -20.56 10.15
N LEU A 83 -20.37 -20.05 9.86
CA LEU A 83 -20.11 -18.63 9.65
C LEU A 83 -19.72 -18.40 8.19
N GLY A 84 -20.55 -17.64 7.47
CA GLY A 84 -20.22 -17.21 6.11
C GLY A 84 -19.12 -16.16 6.11
N ALA A 85 -18.21 -16.26 5.14
CA ALA A 85 -17.21 -15.24 4.89
C ALA A 85 -16.94 -15.05 3.40
N ARG A 86 -16.41 -13.88 3.04
CA ARG A 86 -15.91 -13.56 1.70
C ARG A 86 -14.43 -13.24 1.77
N LEU A 87 -13.64 -13.95 0.98
CA LEU A 87 -12.21 -13.74 0.82
C LEU A 87 -11.97 -13.15 -0.57
N ASP A 88 -11.54 -11.89 -0.60
CA ASP A 88 -11.29 -11.14 -1.84
C ASP A 88 -9.79 -11.10 -2.15
N LEU A 89 -9.42 -11.54 -3.35
CA LEU A 89 -8.09 -11.43 -3.96
C LEU A 89 -8.04 -10.20 -4.86
N GLN A 90 -6.96 -9.43 -4.75
CA GLN A 90 -6.57 -8.39 -5.71
C GLN A 90 -5.13 -8.61 -6.17
N LEU A 91 -4.93 -8.62 -7.49
CA LEU A 91 -3.65 -8.82 -8.16
C LEU A 91 -3.21 -7.53 -8.86
N GLU A 92 -1.96 -7.13 -8.64
CA GLU A 92 -1.38 -5.98 -9.31
C GLU A 92 -1.09 -6.27 -10.79
N GLY A 93 -1.39 -5.32 -11.68
CA GLY A 93 -0.99 -5.38 -13.09
C GLY A 93 -1.36 -6.69 -13.79
N ASP A 94 -0.38 -7.31 -14.45
CA ASP A 94 -0.56 -8.55 -15.23
C ASP A 94 -0.24 -9.83 -14.44
N TRP A 95 -0.20 -9.76 -13.11
CA TRP A 95 -0.01 -10.96 -12.29
C TRP A 95 -1.22 -11.90 -12.36
N HIS A 96 -0.93 -13.19 -12.35
CA HIS A 96 -1.92 -14.26 -12.36
C HIS A 96 -1.71 -15.16 -11.14
N MET A 97 -2.81 -15.61 -10.53
CA MET A 97 -2.80 -16.61 -9.47
C MET A 97 -3.33 -17.94 -10.03
N TYR A 98 -2.63 -19.05 -9.79
CA TYR A 98 -3.14 -20.37 -10.12
C TYR A 98 -4.38 -20.73 -9.29
N SER A 99 -5.33 -21.43 -9.89
CA SER A 99 -6.58 -21.80 -9.25
C SER A 99 -6.38 -22.86 -8.16
N LEU A 100 -7.44 -23.13 -7.38
CA LEU A 100 -7.48 -24.20 -6.40
C LEU A 100 -7.58 -25.59 -7.07
N THR A 101 -7.98 -25.63 -8.33
CA THR A 101 -8.23 -26.84 -9.12
C THR A 101 -7.24 -27.03 -10.26
N THR A 102 -6.17 -26.22 -10.28
CA THR A 102 -5.11 -26.35 -11.28
C THR A 102 -4.53 -27.77 -11.16
N PRO A 103 -4.38 -28.50 -12.27
CA PRO A 103 -3.84 -29.86 -12.23
C PRO A 103 -2.52 -29.92 -11.47
N PRO A 104 -2.28 -30.98 -10.67
CA PRO A 104 -1.03 -31.12 -9.96
C PRO A 104 0.14 -31.16 -10.95
N PRO A 105 1.35 -30.77 -10.52
CA PRO A 105 2.55 -30.85 -11.34
C PRO A 105 2.70 -32.21 -12.02
N GLY A 106 3.03 -32.19 -13.31
CA GLY A 106 3.36 -33.40 -14.06
C GLY A 106 4.77 -33.92 -13.74
N PRO A 107 5.23 -34.96 -14.45
CA PRO A 107 6.59 -35.50 -14.29
C PRO A 107 7.70 -34.47 -14.55
N THR A 108 7.40 -33.46 -15.35
CA THR A 108 8.30 -32.35 -15.72
C THR A 108 8.13 -31.11 -14.84
N GLY A 109 7.35 -31.20 -13.75
CA GLY A 109 6.99 -30.07 -12.90
C GLY A 109 5.64 -29.45 -13.29
N GLY A 110 5.35 -28.29 -12.72
CA GLY A 110 4.07 -27.62 -12.93
C GLY A 110 3.80 -26.52 -11.90
N PRO A 111 2.70 -25.79 -12.09
CA PRO A 111 2.27 -24.78 -11.14
C PRO A 111 1.84 -25.40 -9.81
N ILE A 112 1.97 -24.61 -8.74
CA ILE A 112 1.45 -24.96 -7.42
C ILE A 112 0.04 -24.38 -7.32
N ALA A 113 -0.94 -25.25 -7.10
CA ALA A 113 -2.32 -24.84 -6.89
C ALA A 113 -2.46 -24.02 -5.59
N THR A 114 -3.38 -23.06 -5.60
CA THR A 114 -3.67 -22.25 -4.40
C THR A 114 -4.45 -23.10 -3.39
N THR A 115 -4.04 -23.06 -2.13
CA THR A 115 -4.77 -23.73 -1.03
C THR A 115 -5.35 -22.67 -0.09
N ILE A 116 -6.65 -22.79 0.18
CA ILE A 116 -7.35 -21.98 1.17
C ILE A 116 -7.85 -22.92 2.27
N GLN A 117 -7.26 -22.83 3.46
CA GLN A 117 -7.59 -23.70 4.58
C GLN A 117 -7.35 -22.97 5.91
N ALA A 118 -8.08 -23.37 6.94
CA ALA A 118 -7.68 -23.02 8.30
C ALA A 118 -6.35 -23.71 8.64
N PRO A 119 -5.52 -23.12 9.52
CA PRO A 119 -4.35 -23.81 10.04
C PRO A 119 -4.74 -25.17 10.63
N PRO A 120 -3.87 -26.20 10.53
CA PRO A 120 -4.06 -27.44 11.26
C PRO A 120 -4.29 -27.15 12.76
N ASP A 121 -5.22 -27.86 13.38
CA ASP A 121 -5.56 -27.74 14.81
C ASP A 121 -6.04 -26.35 15.25
N HIS A 122 -6.69 -25.59 14.36
CA HIS A 122 -7.26 -24.29 14.72
C HIS A 122 -8.34 -24.46 15.82
N PRO A 123 -8.22 -23.80 16.99
CA PRO A 123 -9.04 -24.11 18.17
C PRO A 123 -10.54 -23.74 18.04
N VAL A 124 -10.90 -22.99 17.00
CA VAL A 124 -12.26 -22.45 16.78
C VAL A 124 -12.88 -22.91 15.46
N VAL A 125 -12.06 -23.31 14.47
CA VAL A 125 -12.54 -23.58 13.11
C VAL A 125 -12.27 -25.04 12.81
N GLU A 126 -13.33 -25.84 12.76
CA GLU A 126 -13.25 -27.28 12.52
C GLU A 126 -13.01 -27.59 11.04
N ARG A 127 -13.70 -26.89 10.13
CA ARG A 127 -13.62 -27.07 8.68
C ARG A 127 -13.84 -25.75 7.96
N VAL A 128 -13.19 -25.60 6.80
CA VAL A 128 -13.47 -24.55 5.83
C VAL A 128 -13.99 -25.22 4.55
N GLU A 129 -15.12 -24.75 4.05
CA GLU A 129 -15.59 -25.06 2.71
C GLU A 129 -15.32 -23.84 1.82
N VAL A 130 -14.95 -24.05 0.55
CA VAL A 130 -14.55 -22.95 -0.33
C VAL A 130 -15.35 -23.02 -1.62
N TYR A 131 -16.11 -21.97 -1.88
CA TYR A 131 -16.81 -21.74 -3.13
C TYR A 131 -16.04 -20.70 -3.94
N TYR A 132 -15.66 -21.07 -5.16
CA TYR A 132 -14.78 -20.27 -6.00
C TYR A 132 -15.40 -20.01 -7.38
N PRO A 133 -15.09 -18.86 -8.01
CA PRO A 133 -15.53 -18.58 -9.36
C PRO A 133 -14.81 -19.50 -10.36
N ALA A 134 -15.37 -19.68 -11.55
CA ALA A 134 -14.70 -20.49 -12.58
C ALA A 134 -13.38 -19.82 -13.00
N PRO A 135 -12.23 -20.52 -12.95
CA PRO A 135 -10.95 -19.97 -13.39
C PRO A 135 -10.83 -19.95 -14.92
N LYS A 136 -9.93 -19.12 -15.44
CA LYS A 136 -9.59 -19.12 -16.87
C LYS A 136 -8.64 -20.26 -17.17
N ARG A 137 -8.99 -21.12 -18.14
CA ARG A 137 -8.16 -22.22 -18.61
C ARG A 137 -7.31 -21.80 -19.80
N LYS A 138 -6.03 -22.18 -19.79
CA LYS A 138 -5.10 -21.98 -20.90
C LYS A 138 -3.96 -22.99 -20.85
N PHE A 139 -3.66 -23.58 -22.00
CA PHE A 139 -2.46 -24.38 -22.18
C PHE A 139 -1.19 -23.56 -21.95
N ASP A 140 -0.31 -24.04 -21.07
CA ASP A 140 1.02 -23.47 -20.84
C ASP A 140 2.10 -24.39 -21.44
N PRO A 141 2.75 -23.99 -22.55
CA PRO A 141 3.83 -24.77 -23.16
C PRO A 141 5.03 -25.02 -22.24
N ASN A 142 5.26 -24.20 -21.21
CA ASN A 142 6.37 -24.39 -20.28
C ASN A 142 6.18 -25.64 -19.42
N PHE A 143 4.92 -25.97 -19.11
CA PHE A 143 4.55 -27.13 -18.30
C PHE A 143 3.94 -28.26 -19.12
N ASN A 144 3.59 -27.99 -20.38
CA ASN A 144 2.89 -28.91 -21.27
C ASN A 144 1.56 -29.40 -20.66
N LEU A 145 0.82 -28.50 -19.99
CA LEU A 145 -0.46 -28.80 -19.34
C LEU A 145 -1.44 -27.61 -19.42
N GLU A 146 -2.73 -27.91 -19.27
CA GLU A 146 -3.77 -26.90 -19.11
C GLU A 146 -3.69 -26.29 -17.72
N THR A 147 -3.38 -24.99 -17.67
CA THR A 147 -3.33 -24.21 -16.42
C THR A 147 -4.64 -23.49 -16.18
N GLU A 148 -4.95 -23.26 -14.92
CA GLU A 148 -6.13 -22.51 -14.51
C GLU A 148 -5.70 -21.30 -13.70
N THR A 149 -6.17 -20.10 -14.07
CA THR A 149 -5.71 -18.86 -13.43
C THR A 149 -6.83 -17.86 -13.16
N TYR A 150 -6.59 -17.01 -12.16
CA TYR A 150 -7.30 -15.75 -11.92
C TYR A 150 -6.38 -14.57 -12.23
N ALA A 151 -6.95 -13.49 -12.77
CA ALA A 151 -6.23 -12.26 -13.09
C ALA A 151 -7.01 -11.08 -12.51
N GLN A 152 -6.30 -10.00 -12.16
CA GLN A 152 -6.85 -8.76 -11.58
C GLN A 152 -7.52 -8.95 -10.21
N SER A 153 -8.59 -9.75 -10.11
CA SER A 153 -9.30 -10.01 -8.86
C SER A 153 -10.08 -11.32 -8.89
N ALA A 154 -10.38 -11.86 -7.71
CA ALA A 154 -11.32 -12.98 -7.54
C ALA A 154 -11.94 -12.93 -6.14
N SER A 155 -13.22 -13.31 -6.01
CA SER A 155 -13.90 -13.41 -4.72
C SER A 155 -14.26 -14.87 -4.43
N PHE A 156 -13.80 -15.36 -3.29
CA PHE A 156 -14.06 -16.70 -2.77
C PHE A 156 -15.06 -16.59 -1.61
N TYR A 157 -16.03 -17.49 -1.54
CA TYR A 157 -16.96 -17.57 -0.42
C TYR A 157 -16.60 -18.78 0.44
N LEU A 158 -16.62 -18.58 1.76
CA LEU A 158 -16.24 -19.57 2.77
C LEU A 158 -17.42 -19.85 3.70
#